data_AF-A0A0B7BX10-F1
#
_entry.id   AF-A0A0B7BX10-F1
#
_cell.length_a   1.000
_cell.length_b   1.000
_cell.length_c   1.000
_cell.angle_alpha   90.00
_cell.angle_beta   90.00
_cell.angle_gamma   90.00
#
_symmetry.space_group_name_H-M   'P 1'
#
loop_
_entity.id
_entity.type
_entity.pdbx_description
1 polymer ?
#
loop_
_entity_poly.entity_id
_entity_poly.type
_entity_poly.pdbx_seq_one_letter_code
_entity_poly.pdbx_strand_id
1 'polypeptide(L)'
;MESTASSCLYENSLVLSATDAAHLITKREHLGKLILSLKGTITALSDVIKVGKHQTCLIEVDQCIILVLKDFHLEWHSELEPGSEYVFYSLRL
;
A
#
# COMPACT_ATOMS: atom_id res chain seq x y z
N MET A 1 39.43 -2.78 -14.18
CA MET A 1 38.48 -2.05 -13.33
C MET A 1 37.45 -1.46 -14.27
N GLU A 2 36.23 -1.99 -14.28
CA GLU A 2 35.08 -1.29 -14.85
C GLU A 2 33.82 -1.78 -14.15
N SER A 3 33.12 -0.80 -13.59
CA SER A 3 31.90 -0.87 -12.82
C SER A 3 30.75 -1.35 -13.70
N THR A 4 30.07 -2.42 -13.32
CA THR A 4 28.70 -2.67 -13.79
C THR A 4 27.75 -2.31 -12.66
N ALA A 5 27.21 -1.09 -12.79
CA ALA A 5 26.13 -0.61 -11.97
C ALA A 5 25.00 -1.64 -11.98
N SER A 6 24.75 -2.23 -10.81
CA SER A 6 23.54 -2.99 -10.54
C SER A 6 22.36 -2.01 -10.66
N SER A 7 21.72 -1.96 -11.82
CA SER A 7 20.48 -1.21 -11.98
C SER A 7 19.40 -1.96 -11.21
N CYS A 8 19.19 -1.56 -9.96
CA CYS A 8 17.95 -1.87 -9.25
C CYS A 8 16.82 -1.15 -9.98
N LEU A 9 16.25 -1.81 -10.99
CA LEU A 9 15.02 -1.40 -11.63
C LEU A 9 13.90 -1.49 -10.59
N TYR A 10 13.42 -0.33 -10.12
CA TYR A 10 12.17 -0.23 -9.40
C TYR A 10 11.05 -0.41 -10.42
N GLU A 11 10.43 -1.60 -10.46
CA GLU A 11 9.24 -1.81 -11.27
C GLU A 11 8.03 -1.22 -10.56
N ASN A 12 7.56 -0.08 -11.06
CA ASN A 12 6.27 0.47 -10.69
C ASN A 12 5.18 -0.29 -11.44
N SER A 13 4.37 -1.06 -10.71
CA SER A 13 3.20 -1.73 -11.29
C SER A 13 1.94 -1.03 -10.80
N LEU A 14 1.15 -0.48 -11.74
CA LEU A 14 -0.21 -0.02 -11.45
C LEU A 14 -1.13 -1.24 -11.46
N VAL A 15 -1.88 -1.41 -10.39
CA VAL A 15 -2.82 -2.50 -10.23
C VAL A 15 -4.23 -1.96 -10.13
N LEU A 16 -5.10 -2.44 -11.01
CA LEU A 16 -6.46 -1.93 -11.16
C LEU A 16 -7.49 -2.71 -10.34
N SER A 17 -7.09 -3.82 -9.71
CA SER A 17 -7.95 -4.60 -8.82
C SER A 17 -7.18 -5.21 -7.65
N ALA A 18 -7.85 -5.40 -6.53
CA ALA A 18 -7.24 -6.03 -5.37
C ALA A 18 -6.85 -7.50 -5.60
N THR A 19 -7.57 -8.21 -6.47
CA THR A 19 -7.26 -9.59 -6.87
C THR A 19 -5.92 -9.67 -7.62
N ASP A 20 -5.66 -8.71 -8.51
CA ASP A 20 -4.39 -8.61 -9.23
C ASP A 20 -3.23 -8.28 -8.28
N ALA A 21 -3.49 -7.44 -7.27
CA ALA A 21 -2.48 -7.06 -6.29
C ALA A 21 -2.09 -8.27 -5.44
N ALA A 22 -3.07 -9.03 -4.96
CA ALA A 22 -2.83 -10.27 -4.22
C ALA A 22 -2.05 -11.31 -5.05
N HIS A 23 -2.35 -11.44 -6.34
CA HIS A 23 -1.61 -12.32 -7.25
C HIS A 23 -0.16 -11.87 -7.48
N LEU A 24 0.09 -10.56 -7.57
CA LEU A 24 1.44 -10.02 -7.72
C LEU A 24 2.29 -10.23 -6.47
N ILE A 25 1.69 -10.05 -5.29
CA ILE A 25 2.35 -10.28 -3.99
C ILE A 25 2.76 -11.75 -3.86
N THR A 26 1.86 -12.69 -4.15
CA THR A 26 2.14 -14.12 -3.97
C THR A 26 3.21 -14.69 -4.91
N LYS A 27 3.49 -14.05 -6.06
CA LYS A 27 4.38 -14.57 -7.11
C LYS A 27 5.82 -14.05 -7.08
N ARG A 28 6.17 -13.06 -6.25
CA ARG A 28 7.50 -12.43 -6.28
C ARG A 28 8.36 -12.77 -5.06
N GLU A 29 9.57 -13.24 -5.30
CA GLU A 29 10.59 -13.53 -4.29
C GLU A 29 11.24 -12.27 -3.68
N HIS A 30 10.90 -11.07 -4.16
CA HIS A 30 11.52 -9.79 -3.76
C HIS A 30 10.48 -8.71 -3.39
N LEU A 31 9.57 -9.05 -2.47
CA LEU A 31 8.47 -8.19 -2.02
C LEU A 31 8.90 -6.79 -1.56
N GLY A 32 10.03 -6.68 -0.84
CA GLY A 32 10.48 -5.41 -0.27
C GLY A 32 10.95 -4.35 -1.28
N LYS A 33 11.01 -4.66 -2.57
CA LYS A 33 11.36 -3.70 -3.64
C LYS A 33 10.17 -3.30 -4.52
N LEU A 34 9.01 -3.92 -4.31
CA LEU A 34 7.83 -3.68 -5.14
C LEU A 34 7.13 -2.42 -4.65
N ILE A 35 6.95 -1.47 -5.56
CA ILE A 35 6.15 -0.26 -5.34
C ILE A 35 4.88 -0.41 -6.16
N LEU A 36 3.73 -0.40 -5.48
CA LEU A 36 2.43 -0.59 -6.10
C LEU A 36 1.62 0.69 -6.07
N SER A 37 0.79 0.88 -7.09
CA SER A 37 -0.34 1.78 -7.01
C SER A 37 -1.63 0.96 -7.08
N LEU A 38 -2.56 1.21 -6.17
CA LEU A 38 -3.79 0.45 -6.01
C LEU A 38 -4.99 1.39 -6.14
N LYS A 39 -5.92 1.05 -7.02
CA LYS A 39 -7.26 1.64 -7.05
C LYS A 39 -8.24 0.67 -6.39
N GLY A 40 -9.09 1.15 -5.50
CA GLY A 40 -10.12 0.33 -4.87
C GLY A 40 -11.06 1.11 -3.95
N THR A 41 -12.09 0.44 -3.47
CA THR A 41 -13.07 0.99 -2.54
C THR A 41 -12.66 0.68 -1.11
N ILE A 42 -12.67 1.69 -0.24
CA ILE A 42 -12.44 1.47 1.20
C ILE A 42 -13.64 0.75 1.77
N THR A 43 -13.43 -0.42 2.35
CA THR A 43 -14.51 -1.21 2.95
C THR A 43 -14.58 -1.02 4.45
N ALA A 44 -13.44 -0.79 5.10
CA ALA A 44 -13.38 -0.45 6.50
C ALA A 44 -12.19 0.47 6.78
N LEU A 45 -12.37 1.35 7.76
CA LEU A 45 -11.33 2.22 8.28
C LEU A 45 -11.30 2.05 9.79
N SER A 46 -10.14 1.71 10.33
CA SER A 46 -9.97 1.60 11.79
C SER A 46 -9.75 2.95 12.45
N ASP A 47 -9.97 3.02 13.76
CA ASP A 47 -9.52 4.16 14.56
C ASP A 47 -8.00 4.31 14.52
N VAL A 48 -7.51 5.53 14.73
CA VAL A 48 -6.08 5.78 14.90
C VAL A 48 -5.62 5.21 16.24
N ILE A 49 -4.78 4.18 16.19
CA ILE A 49 -4.21 3.53 17.37
C ILE A 49 -2.74 3.90 17.55
N LYS A 50 -2.29 3.91 18.80
CA LYS A 50 -0.88 4.17 19.14
C LYS A 50 -0.15 2.85 19.35
N VAL A 51 0.88 2.59 18.54
CA VAL A 51 1.75 1.41 18.64
C VAL A 51 3.17 1.87 18.97
N GLY A 52 3.52 1.79 20.25
CA GLY A 52 4.80 2.30 20.76
C GLY A 52 4.90 3.83 20.64
N LYS A 53 5.87 4.30 19.86
CA LYS A 53 6.06 5.75 19.59
C LYS A 53 5.29 6.26 18.37
N HIS A 54 4.67 5.37 17.60
CA HIS A 54 4.03 5.69 16.34
C HIS A 54 2.51 5.66 16.47
N GLN A 55 1.84 6.46 15.67
CA GLN A 55 0.40 6.35 15.46
C GLN A 55 0.15 5.65 14.12
N THR A 56 -0.87 4.80 14.08
CA THR A 56 -1.18 4.02 12.88
C THR A 56 -2.68 3.84 12.72
N CYS A 57 -3.09 3.70 11.46
CA CYS A 57 -4.44 3.32 11.10
C CYS A 57 -4.36 2.21 10.04
N LEU A 58 -5.26 1.25 10.16
CA LEU A 58 -5.53 0.22 9.16
C LEU A 58 -6.67 0.66 8.25
N ILE A 59 -6.46 0.54 6.95
CA ILE A 59 -7.47 0.69 5.92
C ILE A 59 -7.69 -0.68 5.29
N GLU A 60 -8.93 -1.12 5.22
CA GLU A 60 -9.33 -2.26 4.40
C GLU A 60 -9.83 -1.77 3.04
N VAL A 61 -9.26 -2.30 1.96
CA VAL A 61 -9.62 -1.99 0.58
C VAL A 61 -10.15 -3.26 -0.09
N ASP A 62 -11.30 -3.15 -0.76
CA ASP A 62 -11.99 -4.23 -1.48
C ASP A 62 -12.12 -5.54 -0.67
N GLN A 63 -12.32 -5.46 0.66
CA GLN A 63 -12.49 -6.61 1.57
C GLN A 63 -11.31 -7.60 1.62
N CYS A 64 -10.13 -7.23 1.11
CA CYS A 64 -9.03 -8.19 1.01
C CYS A 64 -7.62 -7.59 1.19
N ILE A 65 -7.43 -6.28 1.02
CA ILE A 65 -6.13 -5.64 1.22
C ILE A 65 -6.18 -4.79 2.48
N ILE A 66 -5.22 -5.04 3.39
CA ILE A 66 -5.02 -4.21 4.58
C ILE A 66 -3.82 -3.31 4.33
N LEU A 67 -4.07 -2.00 4.20
CA LEU A 67 -3.04 -0.97 4.15
C LEU A 67 -2.78 -0.43 5.55
N VAL A 68 -1.51 -0.12 5.85
CA VAL A 68 -1.10 0.47 7.13
C VAL A 68 -0.63 1.91 6.88
N LEU A 69 -1.41 2.89 7.33
CA LEU A 69 -0.99 4.28 7.40
C LEU A 69 -0.18 4.51 8.68
N LYS A 70 0.96 5.20 8.56
CA LYS A 70 1.83 5.56 9.69
C LYS A 70 2.02 7.07 9.77
N ASP A 71 2.07 7.58 11.00
CA ASP A 71 2.45 8.93 11.41
C ASP A 71 2.06 10.06 10.43
N PHE A 72 2.93 10.36 9.46
CA PHE A 72 2.79 11.48 8.54
C PHE A 72 1.52 11.42 7.69
N HIS A 73 1.06 10.21 7.35
CA HIS A 73 -0.11 10.04 6.49
C HIS A 73 -1.44 9.95 7.26
N LEU A 74 -1.44 10.20 8.58
CA LEU A 74 -2.66 10.14 9.38
C LEU A 74 -3.60 11.31 9.12
N GLU A 75 -3.14 12.41 8.52
CA GLU A 75 -4.02 13.47 8.05
C GLU A 75 -5.08 12.95 7.08
N TRP A 76 -4.73 11.94 6.27
CA TRP A 76 -5.66 11.29 5.34
C TRP A 76 -6.78 10.55 6.07
N HIS A 77 -6.59 10.13 7.32
CA HIS A 77 -7.62 9.42 8.08
C HIS A 77 -8.94 10.20 8.13
N SER A 78 -8.86 11.53 8.25
CA SER A 78 -10.04 12.41 8.29
C SER A 78 -10.73 12.62 6.94
N GLU A 79 -10.06 12.26 5.83
CA GLU A 79 -10.55 12.43 4.46
C GLU A 79 -11.03 11.10 3.83
N LEU A 80 -10.70 9.97 4.45
CA LEU A 80 -11.02 8.64 3.95
C LEU A 80 -12.39 8.20 4.47
N GLU A 81 -13.29 7.86 3.54
CA GLU A 81 -14.64 7.43 3.86
C GLU A 81 -14.90 5.99 3.38
N PRO A 82 -15.39 5.09 4.25
CA PRO A 82 -15.85 3.77 3.82
C PRO A 82 -16.96 3.88 2.76
N GLY A 83 -16.86 3.09 1.70
CA GLY A 83 -17.75 3.11 0.53
C GLY A 83 -17.25 3.97 -0.62
N SER A 84 -16.26 4.83 -0.40
CA SER A 84 -15.66 5.68 -1.44
C SER A 84 -14.47 5.01 -2.11
N GLU A 85 -14.26 5.31 -3.39
CA GLU A 85 -13.17 4.79 -4.21
C GLU A 85 -11.97 5.75 -4.20
N TYR A 86 -10.76 5.21 -4.02
CA TYR A 86 -9.52 5.97 -3.98
C TYR A 86 -8.43 5.31 -4.81
N VAL A 87 -7.40 6.09 -5.16
CA VAL A 87 -6.16 5.59 -5.75
C VAL A 87 -5.01 5.85 -4.78
N PHE A 88 -4.47 4.78 -4.21
CA PHE A 88 -3.31 4.79 -3.33
C PHE A 88 -2.05 4.59 -4.15
N TYR A 89 -1.15 5.57 -4.12
CA TYR A 89 0.11 5.52 -4.86
C TYR A 89 1.28 5.13 -3.94
N SER A 90 2.30 4.53 -4.54
CA SER A 90 3.60 4.26 -3.89
C SER A 90 3.52 3.35 -2.64
N LEU A 91 2.59 2.40 -2.65
CA LEU A 91 2.46 1.39 -1.59
C LEU A 91 3.67 0.46 -1.58
N ARG A 92 4.18 0.20 -0.37
CA ARG A 92 5.26 -0.77 -0.11
C ARG A 92 4.69 -1.97 0.63
N LEU A 93 5.25 -3.15 0.34
CA LEU A 93 4.95 -4.42 1.00
C LEU A 93 5.91 -4.71 2.14
#